data_AF-A0A7W0EH23-F1
#
_entry.id   AF-A0A7W0EH23-F1
#
_cell.length_a   1.000
_cell.length_b   1.000
_cell.length_c   1.000
_cell.angle_alpha   90.00
_cell.angle_beta   90.00
_cell.angle_gamma   90.00
#
_symmetry.space_group_name_H-M   'P 1'
#
loop_
_entity.id
_entity.type
_entity.pdbx_description
1 polymer ?
#
loop_
_entity_poly.entity_id
_entity_poly.type
_entity_poly.pdbx_seq_one_letter_code
_entity_poly.pdbx_strand_id
1 'polypeptide(L)'
;MPIIPSTQALYHSDFNTKLILAHQLHQQDGEALHALPLIRQGLATMERQVQLLAEQMASLDLGPLCSRCALKSGGGCCSLYMADENDAVLLLINLLAGCRLDIQKDDGFECYFLGPLGCVLRFKPMFCLNYNCHAITVHTDGAILSSYMTASAQLLQSQWQVEILILAYLRGVK
;
A
#
# COMPACT_ATOMS: atom_id res chain seq x y z
N MET A 1 19.79 -18.92 9.39
CA MET A 1 19.82 -17.75 10.27
C MET A 1 18.71 -16.81 9.81
N PRO A 2 17.90 -16.26 10.72
CA PRO A 2 16.95 -15.22 10.33
C PRO A 2 17.72 -14.05 9.75
N ILE A 3 17.32 -13.59 8.56
CA ILE A 3 17.89 -12.40 7.94
C ILE A 3 17.28 -11.23 8.68
N ILE A 4 18.07 -10.49 9.46
CA ILE A 4 17.65 -9.18 9.96
C ILE A 4 17.91 -8.20 8.82
N PRO A 5 16.88 -7.71 8.11
CA PRO A 5 17.12 -6.83 6.98
C PRO A 5 17.57 -5.48 7.50
N SER A 6 18.55 -4.87 6.83
CA SER A 6 18.95 -3.50 7.14
C SER A 6 17.83 -2.52 6.73
N THR A 7 17.79 -1.36 7.40
CA THR A 7 16.87 -0.26 7.03
C THR A 7 17.07 0.15 5.57
N GLN A 8 18.32 0.12 5.08
CA GLN A 8 18.65 0.37 3.69
C GLN A 8 17.93 -0.59 2.74
N ALA A 9 17.92 -1.90 3.06
CA ALA A 9 17.27 -2.91 2.24
C ALA A 9 15.75 -2.77 2.24
N LEU A 10 15.15 -2.44 3.39
CA LEU A 10 13.70 -2.29 3.53
C LEU A 10 13.13 -1.08 2.77
N TYR A 11 13.81 0.06 2.83
CA TYR A 11 13.23 1.34 2.41
C TYR A 11 13.95 2.03 1.25
N HIS A 12 15.25 1.80 1.07
CA HIS A 12 16.09 2.62 0.19
C HIS A 12 16.75 1.82 -0.94
N SER A 13 16.27 0.60 -1.18
CA SER A 13 16.68 -0.20 -2.34
C SER A 13 15.72 0.01 -3.51
N ASP A 14 16.12 -0.44 -4.70
CA ASP A 14 15.25 -0.43 -5.89
C ASP A 14 14.02 -1.32 -5.69
N PHE A 15 12.98 -1.08 -6.47
CA PHE A 15 11.72 -1.82 -6.38
C PHE A 15 11.89 -3.34 -6.43
N ASN A 16 12.72 -3.89 -7.33
CA ASN A 16 12.88 -5.33 -7.46
C ASN A 16 13.53 -5.93 -6.21
N THR A 17 14.52 -5.24 -5.64
CA THR A 17 15.10 -5.64 -4.35
C THR A 17 14.07 -5.64 -3.22
N LYS A 18 13.24 -4.59 -3.12
CA LYS A 18 12.15 -4.50 -2.11
C LYS A 18 11.13 -5.63 -2.27
N LEU A 19 10.75 -5.95 -3.52
CA LEU A 19 9.81 -7.01 -3.85
C LEU A 19 10.35 -8.41 -3.49
N ILE A 20 11.60 -8.70 -3.88
CA ILE A 20 12.25 -9.97 -3.55
C ILE A 20 12.34 -10.14 -2.02
N LEU A 21 12.73 -9.07 -1.32
CA LEU A 21 12.84 -9.09 0.14
C LEU A 21 11.48 -9.34 0.82
N ALA A 22 10.41 -8.69 0.36
CA ALA A 22 9.07 -8.92 0.88
C ALA A 22 8.64 -10.39 0.74
N HIS A 23 8.91 -11.01 -0.40
CA HIS A 23 8.65 -12.44 -0.61
C HIS A 23 9.50 -13.34 0.29
N GLN A 24 10.79 -13.04 0.44
CA GLN A 24 11.68 -13.79 1.33
C GLN A 24 11.21 -13.73 2.79
N LEU A 25 10.87 -12.53 3.28
CA LEU A 25 10.32 -12.34 4.62
C LEU A 25 9.00 -13.09 4.80
N HIS A 26 8.10 -13.03 3.82
CA HIS A 26 6.84 -13.76 3.89
C HIS A 26 7.06 -15.28 3.94
N GLN A 27 7.99 -15.82 3.15
CA GLN A 27 8.33 -17.25 3.16
C GLN A 27 8.97 -17.70 4.47
N GLN A 28 9.81 -16.85 5.08
CA GLN A 28 10.54 -17.17 6.30
C GLN A 28 9.69 -17.00 7.56
N ASP A 29 8.93 -15.91 7.64
CA ASP A 29 8.28 -15.46 8.87
C ASP A 29 6.76 -15.31 8.75
N GLY A 30 6.16 -15.50 7.57
CA GLY A 30 4.74 -15.23 7.34
C GLY A 30 3.80 -15.95 8.30
N GLU A 31 4.00 -17.27 8.50
CA GLU A 31 3.21 -18.05 9.45
C GLU A 31 3.40 -17.59 10.90
N ALA A 32 4.63 -17.25 11.28
CA ALA A 32 4.96 -16.76 12.62
C ALA A 32 4.32 -15.39 12.89
N LEU A 33 4.43 -14.46 11.94
CA LEU A 33 3.79 -13.14 12.00
C LEU A 33 2.26 -13.26 12.11
N HIS A 34 1.64 -14.19 11.36
CA HIS A 34 0.21 -14.46 11.47
C HIS A 34 -0.20 -15.08 12.81
N ALA A 35 0.68 -15.85 13.45
CA ALA A 35 0.42 -16.44 14.75
C ALA A 35 0.41 -15.38 15.88
N LEU A 36 1.06 -14.23 15.69
CA LEU A 36 1.08 -13.15 16.68
C LEU A 36 -0.31 -12.49 16.81
N PRO A 37 -0.94 -12.49 18.01
CA PRO A 37 -2.29 -11.97 18.18
C PRO A 37 -2.46 -10.50 17.77
N LEU A 38 -1.49 -9.64 18.08
CA LEU A 38 -1.54 -8.22 17.75
C LEU A 38 -1.50 -7.97 16.25
N ILE A 39 -0.65 -8.70 15.51
CA ILE A 39 -0.56 -8.58 14.05
C ILE A 39 -1.84 -9.12 13.40
N ARG A 40 -2.32 -10.29 13.84
CA ARG A 40 -3.57 -10.88 13.34
C ARG A 40 -4.75 -9.93 13.53
N GLN A 41 -4.89 -9.35 14.72
CA GLN A 41 -5.97 -8.41 15.03
C GLN A 41 -5.83 -7.11 14.22
N GLY A 42 -4.59 -6.63 14.06
CA GLY A 42 -4.28 -5.46 13.23
C GLY A 42 -4.68 -5.68 11.78
N LEU A 43 -4.25 -6.78 11.16
CA LEU A 43 -4.61 -7.15 9.79
C LEU A 43 -6.13 -7.29 9.62
N ALA A 44 -6.84 -7.94 10.56
CA ALA A 44 -8.30 -8.04 10.51
C ALA A 44 -9.03 -6.70 10.66
N THR A 45 -8.43 -5.74 11.38
CA THR A 45 -8.96 -4.38 11.49
C THR A 45 -8.73 -3.60 10.20
N MET A 46 -7.51 -3.67 9.67
CA MET A 46 -7.14 -3.08 8.39
C MET A 46 -8.01 -3.60 7.25
N GLU A 47 -8.34 -4.90 7.24
CA GLU A 47 -9.18 -5.51 6.20
C GLU A 47 -10.59 -4.92 6.16
N ARG A 48 -11.17 -4.61 7.33
CA ARG A 48 -12.48 -3.93 7.40
C ARG A 48 -12.39 -2.49 6.94
N GLN A 49 -11.33 -1.78 7.33
CA GLN A 49 -11.14 -0.37 6.97
C GLN A 49 -10.85 -0.20 5.48
N VAL A 50 -10.03 -1.07 4.88
CA VAL A 50 -9.73 -1.01 3.45
C VAL A 50 -10.94 -1.38 2.60
N GLN A 51 -11.83 -2.24 3.08
CA GLN A 51 -13.10 -2.52 2.41
C GLN A 51 -13.99 -1.28 2.36
N LEU A 52 -14.17 -0.61 3.51
CA LEU A 52 -14.93 0.65 3.58
C LEU A 52 -14.31 1.74 2.67
N LEU A 53 -12.99 1.89 2.74
CA LEU A 53 -12.27 2.86 1.91
C LEU A 53 -12.42 2.52 0.43
N ALA A 54 -12.33 1.24 0.04
CA ALA A 54 -12.49 0.81 -1.34
C ALA A 54 -13.88 1.15 -1.90
N GLU A 55 -14.94 0.99 -1.10
CA GLU A 55 -16.30 1.38 -1.48
C GLU A 55 -16.41 2.90 -1.71
N GLN A 56 -15.80 3.71 -0.84
CA GLN A 56 -15.75 5.16 -1.02
C GLN A 56 -14.92 5.56 -2.25
N MET A 57 -13.75 4.95 -2.44
CA MET A 57 -12.90 5.17 -3.61
C MET A 57 -13.63 4.82 -4.91
N ALA A 58 -14.44 3.75 -4.91
CA ALA A 58 -15.26 3.35 -6.04
C ALA A 58 -16.38 4.37 -6.31
N SER A 59 -17.05 4.88 -5.27
CA SER A 59 -18.09 5.91 -5.43
C SER A 59 -17.58 7.23 -6.02
N LEU A 60 -16.26 7.47 -5.89
CA LEU A 60 -15.54 8.61 -6.43
C LEU A 60 -14.84 8.32 -7.77
N ASP A 61 -15.02 7.12 -8.36
CA ASP A 61 -14.35 6.66 -9.58
C ASP A 61 -12.81 6.80 -9.54
N LEU A 62 -12.20 6.73 -8.35
CA LEU A 62 -10.78 7.03 -8.17
C LEU A 62 -9.86 6.07 -8.93
N GLY A 63 -10.18 4.77 -8.96
CA GLY A 63 -9.40 3.78 -9.69
C GLY A 63 -9.29 4.12 -11.19
N PRO A 64 -10.40 4.14 -11.94
CA PRO A 64 -10.42 4.53 -13.34
C PRO A 64 -9.87 5.94 -13.59
N LEU A 65 -10.10 6.90 -12.68
CA LEU A 65 -9.55 8.25 -12.80
C LEU A 65 -8.01 8.24 -12.75
N CYS A 66 -7.43 7.54 -11.77
CA CYS A 66 -5.98 7.38 -11.63
C CYS A 66 -5.36 6.72 -12.87
N SER A 67 -5.95 5.63 -13.36
CA SER A 67 -5.48 4.92 -14.55
C SER A 67 -5.52 5.80 -15.80
N ARG A 68 -6.62 6.53 -16.02
CA ARG A 68 -6.71 7.49 -17.14
C ARG A 68 -5.76 8.67 -16.99
N CYS A 69 -5.48 9.12 -15.76
CA CYS A 69 -4.55 10.20 -15.51
C CYS A 69 -3.12 9.80 -15.87
N ALA A 70 -2.69 8.60 -15.48
CA ALA A 70 -1.35 8.10 -15.78
C ALA A 70 -1.06 8.02 -17.30
N LEU A 71 -2.06 7.63 -18.10
CA LEU A 71 -1.94 7.51 -19.56
C LEU A 71 -1.93 8.85 -20.32
N LYS A 72 -2.25 9.98 -19.67
CA LYS A 72 -2.29 11.29 -20.33
C LYS A 72 -0.91 11.92 -20.36
N SER A 73 -0.55 12.56 -21.47
CA SER A 73 0.64 13.42 -21.55
C SER A 73 0.58 14.52 -20.48
N GLY A 74 1.58 14.59 -19.61
CA GLY A 74 1.62 15.52 -18.46
C GLY A 74 0.73 15.13 -17.28
N GLY A 75 0.05 13.98 -17.36
CA GLY A 75 -0.63 13.33 -16.24
C GLY A 75 0.31 12.44 -15.45
N GLY A 76 -0.23 11.66 -14.50
CA GLY A 76 0.56 10.72 -13.71
C GLY A 76 1.60 11.37 -12.80
N CYS A 77 1.50 12.67 -12.53
CA CYS A 77 2.46 13.40 -11.69
C CYS A 77 2.60 12.80 -10.28
N CYS A 78 1.55 12.15 -9.76
CA CYS A 78 1.67 11.31 -8.57
C CYS A 78 2.28 9.94 -8.90
N SER A 79 1.72 9.20 -9.87
CA SER A 79 2.11 7.82 -10.18
C SER A 79 3.57 7.63 -10.57
N LEU A 80 4.19 8.62 -11.22
CA LEU A 80 5.61 8.63 -11.61
C LEU A 80 6.56 8.39 -10.42
N TYR A 81 6.17 8.83 -9.22
CA TYR A 81 6.98 8.69 -8.02
C TYR A 81 6.49 7.57 -7.10
N MET A 82 5.28 7.05 -7.30
CA MET A 82 4.65 6.10 -6.36
C MET A 82 5.20 4.68 -6.44
N ALA A 83 5.84 4.31 -7.55
CA ALA A 83 6.39 2.97 -7.74
C ALA A 83 7.40 2.65 -6.62
N ASP A 84 8.29 3.60 -6.32
CA ASP A 84 9.34 3.46 -5.31
C ASP A 84 8.90 3.74 -3.86
N GLU A 85 7.74 4.36 -3.66
CA GLU A 85 7.15 4.58 -2.32
C GLU A 85 6.63 3.30 -1.67
N ASN A 86 6.60 2.17 -2.39
CA ASN A 86 6.30 0.87 -1.81
C ASN A 86 7.56 0.28 -1.19
N ASP A 87 7.69 0.40 0.12
CA ASP A 87 8.74 -0.28 0.87
C ASP A 87 8.47 -1.79 1.01
N ALA A 88 9.50 -2.56 1.36
CA ALA A 88 9.40 -4.01 1.50
C ALA A 88 8.41 -4.44 2.62
N VAL A 89 8.18 -3.60 3.64
CA VAL A 89 7.27 -3.92 4.75
C VAL A 89 5.81 -3.79 4.30
N LEU A 90 5.48 -2.74 3.54
CA LEU A 90 4.14 -2.58 2.96
C LEU A 90 3.81 -3.71 1.97
N LEU A 91 4.79 -4.13 1.17
CA LEU A 91 4.63 -5.29 0.27
C LEU A 91 4.43 -6.58 1.08
N LEU A 92 5.19 -6.78 2.16
CA LEU A 92 4.98 -7.90 3.09
C LEU A 92 3.59 -7.86 3.73
N ILE A 93 3.08 -6.71 4.16
CA ILE A 93 1.73 -6.55 4.69
C ILE A 93 0.68 -7.01 3.68
N ASN A 94 0.83 -6.64 2.40
CA ASN A 94 -0.07 -7.13 1.35
C ASN A 94 0.00 -8.65 1.17
N LEU A 95 1.21 -9.24 1.22
CA LEU A 95 1.39 -10.70 1.16
C LEU A 95 0.72 -11.40 2.34
N LEU A 96 0.89 -10.90 3.56
CA LEU A 96 0.22 -11.40 4.77
C LEU A 96 -1.31 -11.28 4.66
N ALA A 97 -1.81 -10.28 3.96
CA ALA A 97 -3.24 -10.17 3.68
C ALA A 97 -3.73 -11.12 2.56
N GLY A 98 -2.87 -12.02 2.06
CA GLY A 98 -3.19 -12.96 0.99
C GLY A 98 -3.21 -12.34 -0.41
N CYS A 99 -2.69 -11.12 -0.57
CA CYS A 99 -2.61 -10.48 -1.88
C CYS A 99 -1.48 -11.08 -2.73
N ARG A 100 -1.71 -11.12 -4.04
CA ARG A 100 -0.64 -11.35 -5.02
C ARG A 100 -0.07 -10.00 -5.43
N LEU A 101 1.25 -9.90 -5.50
CA LEU A 101 1.95 -8.69 -5.94
C LEU A 101 2.12 -8.72 -7.46
N ASP A 102 0.99 -8.62 -8.18
CA ASP A 102 0.98 -8.70 -9.64
C ASP A 102 1.42 -7.37 -10.27
N ILE A 103 2.64 -7.35 -10.81
CA ILE A 103 3.18 -6.19 -11.55
C ILE A 103 2.36 -5.99 -12.83
N GLN A 104 1.80 -4.80 -12.98
CA GLN A 104 0.97 -4.40 -14.12
C GLN A 104 1.82 -3.84 -15.27
N LYS A 105 2.89 -3.11 -14.94
CA LYS A 105 3.85 -2.52 -15.88
C LYS A 105 5.23 -2.42 -15.24
N ASP A 106 6.27 -2.60 -16.03
CA ASP A 106 7.67 -2.37 -15.66
C ASP A 106 8.35 -1.56 -16.77
N ASP A 107 7.92 -0.32 -16.93
CA ASP A 107 8.47 0.62 -17.93
C ASP A 107 9.39 1.68 -17.30
N GLY A 108 9.52 1.68 -15.96
CA GLY A 108 10.31 2.65 -15.21
C GLY A 108 9.69 4.05 -15.13
N PHE A 109 8.47 4.25 -15.64
CA PHE A 109 7.78 5.55 -15.67
C PHE A 109 6.44 5.52 -14.93
N GLU A 110 5.68 4.42 -15.00
CA GLU A 110 4.42 4.30 -14.28
C GLU A 110 4.54 3.43 -13.01
N CYS A 111 3.59 3.58 -12.10
CA CYS A 111 3.54 2.76 -10.89
C CYS A 111 3.32 1.28 -11.26
N TYR A 112 4.19 0.40 -10.75
CA TYR A 112 4.16 -1.05 -10.99
C TYR A 112 2.81 -1.72 -10.72
N PHE A 113 1.98 -1.15 -9.85
CA PHE A 113 0.71 -1.75 -9.42
C PHE A 113 -0.52 -1.05 -10.01
N LEU A 114 -0.36 0.00 -10.82
CA LEU A 114 -1.49 0.70 -11.42
C LEU A 114 -1.99 -0.05 -12.66
N GLY A 115 -3.13 -0.74 -12.52
CA GLY A 115 -3.82 -1.42 -13.61
C GLY A 115 -4.85 -0.52 -14.31
N PRO A 116 -5.60 -1.05 -15.29
CA PRO A 116 -6.60 -0.29 -16.04
C PRO A 116 -7.82 0.14 -15.19
N LEU A 117 -8.07 -0.52 -14.06
CA LEU A 117 -9.18 -0.23 -13.14
C LEU A 117 -8.72 0.41 -11.81
N GLY A 118 -7.44 0.75 -11.70
CA GLY A 118 -6.82 1.28 -10.49
C GLY A 118 -5.71 0.39 -9.94
N CYS A 119 -5.23 0.74 -8.75
CA CYS A 119 -4.12 0.03 -8.11
C CYS A 119 -4.56 -1.36 -7.63
N VAL A 120 -3.75 -2.39 -7.93
CA VAL A 120 -4.01 -3.78 -7.54
C VAL A 120 -3.64 -4.11 -6.10
N LEU A 121 -2.85 -3.24 -5.43
CA LEU A 121 -2.54 -3.44 -4.02
C LEU A 121 -3.78 -3.22 -3.14
N ARG A 122 -3.95 -4.07 -2.14
CA ARG A 122 -4.99 -3.90 -1.11
C ARG A 122 -4.61 -2.73 -0.22
N PHE A 123 -3.44 -2.79 0.41
CA PHE A 123 -2.86 -1.74 1.23
C PHE A 123 -1.87 -0.92 0.43
N LYS A 124 -1.99 0.41 0.53
CA LYS A 124 -1.30 1.36 -0.36
C LYS A 124 -0.45 2.33 0.46
N PRO A 125 0.60 2.93 -0.12
CA PRO A 125 1.41 3.92 0.57
C PRO A 125 0.58 5.18 0.86
N MET A 126 1.02 5.97 1.84
CA MET A 126 0.29 7.15 2.31
C MET A 126 -0.09 8.10 1.18
N PHE A 127 0.81 8.34 0.23
CA PHE A 127 0.53 9.20 -0.91
C PHE A 127 -0.61 8.69 -1.78
N CYS A 128 -0.77 7.37 -1.97
CA CYS A 128 -1.88 6.83 -2.76
C CYS A 128 -3.25 7.00 -2.09
N LEU A 129 -3.29 7.15 -0.77
CA LEU A 129 -4.54 7.29 0.00
C LEU A 129 -4.84 8.76 0.38
N ASN A 130 -3.80 9.58 0.58
CA ASN A 130 -3.95 10.96 1.01
C ASN A 130 -3.70 12.00 -0.10
N TYR A 131 -3.10 11.64 -1.24
CA TYR A 131 -2.88 12.61 -2.31
C TYR A 131 -4.14 12.78 -3.15
N ASN A 132 -4.99 13.68 -2.67
CA ASN A 132 -6.19 14.11 -3.39
C ASN A 132 -5.80 15.17 -4.43
N CYS A 133 -5.37 14.71 -5.61
CA CYS A 133 -5.07 15.58 -6.76
C CYS A 133 -6.22 16.58 -6.99
N HIS A 134 -5.91 17.80 -7.41
CA HIS A 134 -6.93 18.82 -7.69
C HIS A 134 -7.99 18.34 -8.71
N ALA A 135 -7.58 17.48 -9.65
CA ALA A 135 -8.47 16.84 -10.63
C ALA A 135 -9.54 15.93 -9.98
N ILE A 136 -9.31 15.48 -8.74
CA ILE A 136 -10.24 14.67 -7.94
C ILE A 136 -11.08 15.57 -7.04
N THR A 137 -10.44 16.50 -6.32
CA THR A 137 -11.11 17.24 -5.23
C THR A 137 -12.06 18.32 -5.70
N VAL A 138 -11.79 18.97 -6.83
CA VAL A 138 -12.57 20.16 -7.27
C VAL A 138 -14.02 19.84 -7.66
N HIS A 139 -14.32 18.58 -7.94
CA HIS A 139 -15.66 18.12 -8.34
C HIS A 139 -16.32 17.19 -7.31
N THR A 140 -15.71 17.02 -6.14
CA THR A 140 -16.22 16.13 -5.10
C THR A 140 -16.98 16.92 -4.04
N ASP A 141 -18.17 16.45 -3.67
CA ASP A 141 -18.95 17.02 -2.57
C ASP A 141 -18.14 16.99 -1.25
N GLY A 142 -18.25 18.06 -0.46
CA GLY A 142 -17.44 18.23 0.75
C GLY A 142 -17.68 17.16 1.81
N ALA A 143 -18.91 16.65 1.95
CA ALA A 143 -19.23 15.60 2.90
C ALA A 143 -18.63 14.25 2.45
N ILE A 144 -18.70 13.95 1.14
CA ILE A 144 -18.10 12.75 0.57
C ILE A 144 -16.58 12.78 0.74
N LEU A 145 -15.94 13.91 0.42
CA LEU A 145 -14.49 14.08 0.57
C LEU A 145 -14.05 13.94 2.04
N SER A 146 -14.80 14.52 2.98
CA SER A 146 -14.52 14.39 4.41
C SER A 146 -14.66 12.94 4.90
N SER A 147 -15.67 12.22 4.42
CA SER A 147 -15.87 10.81 4.74
C SER A 147 -14.73 9.94 4.21
N TYR A 148 -14.31 10.17 2.96
CA TYR A 148 -13.15 9.53 2.34
C TYR A 148 -11.86 9.78 3.12
N MET A 149 -11.57 11.04 3.45
CA MET A 149 -10.37 11.40 4.21
C MET A 149 -10.35 10.76 5.60
N THR A 150 -11.52 10.66 6.24
CA THR A 150 -11.65 9.99 7.54
C THR A 150 -11.31 8.51 7.45
N ALA A 151 -11.85 7.80 6.46
CA ALA A 151 -11.56 6.38 6.26
C ALA A 151 -10.09 6.13 5.86
N SER A 152 -9.54 6.98 4.99
CA SER A 152 -8.11 6.96 4.62
C SER A 152 -7.23 7.10 5.86
N ALA A 153 -7.48 8.10 6.71
CA ALA A 153 -6.72 8.33 7.93
C ALA A 153 -6.81 7.13 8.91
N GLN A 154 -8.00 6.54 9.07
CA GLN A 154 -8.19 5.36 9.91
C GLN A 154 -7.39 4.15 9.40
N LEU A 155 -7.44 3.89 8.09
CA LEU A 155 -6.68 2.80 7.48
C LEU A 155 -5.17 3.03 7.64
N LEU A 156 -4.69 4.24 7.34
CA LEU A 156 -3.27 4.58 7.46
C LEU A 156 -2.75 4.44 8.89
N GLN A 157 -3.54 4.85 9.88
CA GLN A 157 -3.19 4.69 11.28
C GLN A 157 -3.03 3.21 11.66
N SER A 158 -3.92 2.34 11.17
CA SER A 158 -3.83 0.90 11.44
C SER A 158 -2.73 0.22 10.63
N GLN A 159 -2.46 0.66 9.38
CA GLN A 159 -1.31 0.22 8.60
C GLN A 159 0.00 0.49 9.35
N TRP A 160 0.19 1.72 9.84
CA TRP A 160 1.39 2.11 10.59
C TRP A 160 1.56 1.31 11.89
N GLN A 161 0.46 1.00 12.59
CA GLN A 161 0.51 0.16 13.80
C GLN A 161 1.01 -1.25 13.47
N VAL A 162 0.50 -1.87 12.40
CA VAL A 162 0.96 -3.20 11.97
C VAL A 162 2.40 -3.16 11.47
N GLU A 163 2.79 -2.11 10.74
CA GLU A 163 4.16 -1.90 10.29
C GLU A 163 5.14 -1.89 11.47
N ILE A 164 4.85 -1.13 12.53
CA ILE A 164 5.70 -1.08 13.73
C ILE A 164 5.83 -2.46 14.39
N LEU A 165 4.74 -3.22 14.49
CA LEU A 165 4.77 -4.56 15.08
C LEU A 165 5.64 -5.52 14.26
N ILE A 166 5.52 -5.47 12.94
CA ILE A 166 6.35 -6.28 12.03
C ILE A 166 7.82 -5.88 12.16
N LEU A 167 8.11 -4.57 12.17
CA LEU A 167 9.49 -4.08 12.32
C LEU A 167 10.11 -4.48 13.66
N ALA A 168 9.34 -4.42 14.75
CA ALA A 168 9.79 -4.87 16.07
C ALA A 168 10.16 -6.36 16.04
N TYR A 169 9.29 -7.19 15.47
CA TYR A 169 9.53 -8.62 15.27
C TYR A 169 10.80 -8.86 14.44
N LEU A 170 10.95 -8.21 13.29
CA LEU A 170 12.11 -8.40 12.39
C LEU A 170 13.43 -7.96 13.02
N ARG A 171 13.39 -6.99 13.94
CA ARG A 171 14.56 -6.53 14.70
C ARG A 171 14.87 -7.40 15.93
N GLY A 172 14.06 -8.43 16.19
CA GLY A 172 14.18 -9.25 17.40
C GLY A 172 13.84 -8.50 18.68
N VAL A 173 13.16 -7.36 18.58
CA VAL A 173 12.67 -6.60 19.74
C VAL A 173 11.36 -7.25 20.17
N LYS A 174 11.41 -7.95 21.30
CA LYS A 174 10.25 -8.59 21.93
C LYS A 174 9.42 -7.59 22.71
#